data_AF-X1HYJ1-F1
#
_entry.id   AF-X1HYJ1-F1
#
_cell.length_a   1.000
_cell.length_b   1.000
_cell.length_c   1.000
_cell.angle_alpha   90.00
_cell.angle_beta   90.00
_cell.angle_gamma   90.00
#
_symmetry.space_group_name_H-M   'P 1'
#
loop_
_entity.id
_entity.type
_entity.pdbx_description
1 polymer ?
#
loop_
_entity_poly.entity_id
_entity_poly.type
_entity_poly.pdbx_seq_one_letter_code
_entity_poly.pdbx_strand_id
1 'polypeptide(L)' 'GLQYGTEWEAAKFDELMTSRWAAWKPTVITTNKDISELPDRIRSRFGDKDMSRFILDSAPDFRKGK' A
#
# COMPACT_ATOMS: atom_id res chain seq x y z
N GLY A 1 13.96 -3.92 1.46
CA GLY A 1 12.68 -3.20 1.51
C GLY A 1 12.69 -2.31 2.72
N LEU A 2 12.42 -1.02 2.55
CA LEU A 2 12.34 -0.08 3.66
C LEU A 2 11.07 -0.42 4.46
N GLN A 3 11.23 -0.89 5.69
CA GLN A 3 10.13 -0.95 6.64
C GLN A 3 10.07 0.43 7.31
N TYR A 4 8.88 1.00 7.51
CA TYR A 4 8.68 2.25 8.26
C TYR A 4 9.43 2.15 9.58
N GLY A 5 10.60 2.79 9.66
CA GLY A 5 11.58 2.53 10.70
C GLY A 5 11.42 3.44 11.90
N THR A 6 10.73 4.57 11.72
CA THR A 6 10.48 5.56 12.78
C THR A 6 9.01 5.95 12.88
N GLU A 7 8.60 6.41 14.06
CA GLU A 7 7.24 6.93 14.28
C GLU A 7 6.90 8.11 13.35
N TRP A 8 7.89 8.96 13.06
CA TRP A 8 7.71 10.08 12.14
C TRP A 8 7.40 9.64 10.71
N GLU A 9 8.11 8.62 10.21
CA GLU A 9 7.86 8.08 8.87
C GLU A 9 6.44 7.49 8.77
N ALA A 10 5.99 6.77 9.80
CA ALA A 10 4.64 6.23 9.87
C ALA A 10 3.59 7.36 9.89
N ALA A 11 3.82 8.42 10.68
CA ALA A 11 2.92 9.58 10.75
C ALA A 11 2.83 10.31 9.42
N LYS A 12 3.96 10.55 8.74
CA LYS A 12 3.97 11.20 7.42
C LYS A 12 3.35 10.37 6.33
N PHE A 13 3.54 9.06 6.37
CA PHE A 13 2.84 8.16 5.47
C PHE A 13 1.32 8.23 5.68
N ASP A 14 0.84 8.22 6.92
CA ASP A 14 -0.59 8.31 7.20
C ASP A 14 -1.20 9.67 6.80
N GLU A 15 -0.48 10.78 7.01
CA GLU A 15 -0.87 12.11 6.53
C GLU A 15 -1.04 12.13 5.01
N LEU A 16 -0.05 11.62 4.27
CA LEU A 16 -0.08 11.54 2.82
C LEU A 16 -1.24 10.67 2.34
N MET A 17 -1.40 9.47 2.91
CA MET A 17 -2.46 8.54 2.50
C MET A 17 -3.85 9.11 2.76
N THR A 18 -4.05 9.80 3.89
CA THR A 18 -5.31 10.47 4.22
C THR A 18 -5.65 11.55 3.20
N SER A 19 -4.70 12.44 2.90
CA SER A 19 -4.96 13.55 1.96
C SER A 19 -5.27 13.07 0.54
N ARG A 20 -4.62 12.00 0.08
CA ARG A 20 -4.87 11.41 -1.24
C ARG A 20 -6.22 10.71 -1.32
N TRP A 21 -6.56 9.94 -0.30
CA TRP A 21 -7.86 9.26 -0.22
C TRP A 21 -9.01 10.26 -0.17
N ALA A 22 -8.91 11.30 0.68
CA ALA A 22 -9.94 12.33 0.80
C ALA A 22 -10.17 13.12 -0.49
N ALA A 23 -9.11 13.33 -1.30
CA ALA A 23 -9.18 14.02 -2.58
C ALA A 23 -9.38 13.08 -3.79
N TRP A 24 -9.66 11.79 -3.55
CA TRP A 24 -9.87 10.75 -4.57
C TRP A 24 -8.73 10.69 -5.60
N LYS A 25 -7.51 10.97 -5.15
CA LYS A 25 -6.34 10.98 -6.04
C LYS A 25 -5.90 9.55 -6.33
N PRO A 26 -5.74 9.16 -7.61
CA PRO A 26 -5.27 7.83 -7.98
C PRO A 26 -3.97 7.48 -7.26
N THR A 27 -3.91 6.35 -6.55
CA THR A 27 -2.76 5.96 -5.74
C THR A 27 -2.47 4.48 -5.94
N VAL A 28 -1.21 4.15 -6.27
CA VAL A 28 -0.73 2.78 -6.43
C VAL A 28 0.29 2.50 -5.34
N ILE A 29 0.12 1.40 -4.63
CA ILE A 29 1.07 0.88 -3.65
C ILE A 29 1.44 -0.53 -4.06
N THR A 30 2.74 -0.82 -4.06
CA THR A 30 3.26 -2.18 -4.19
C THR A 30 3.84 -2.61 -2.84
N THR A 31 3.58 -3.84 -2.45
CA THR A 31 4.07 -4.41 -1.20
C THR A 31 4.32 -5.90 -1.40
N ASN A 32 5.27 -6.44 -0.64
CA ASN A 32 5.53 -7.88 -0.56
C ASN A 32 4.75 -8.55 0.59
N LYS A 33 3.88 -7.80 1.26
CA LYS A 33 3.01 -8.26 2.36
C LYS A 33 1.58 -8.41 1.88
N ASP A 34 0.84 -9.31 2.51
CA ASP A 34 -0.61 -9.39 2.31
C ASP A 34 -1.31 -8.16 2.92
N ILE A 35 -2.47 -7.80 2.38
CA ILE A 35 -3.27 -6.69 2.88
C ILE A 35 -3.69 -6.88 4.35
N SER A 36 -3.87 -8.13 4.77
CA SER A 36 -4.20 -8.50 6.15
C SER A 36 -3.05 -8.27 7.14
N GLU A 37 -1.84 -8.02 6.66
CA GLU A 37 -0.66 -7.69 7.46
C GLU A 37 -0.41 -6.18 7.53
N LEU A 38 -1.15 -5.37 6.77
CA LEU A 38 -1.00 -3.92 6.77
C LEU A 38 -1.73 -3.27 7.96
N PRO A 39 -1.30 -2.08 8.41
CA PRO A 39 -1.99 -1.35 9.47
C PRO A 39 -3.47 -1.12 9.16
N ASP A 40 -4.33 -1.17 10.18
CA ASP A 40 -5.80 -1.12 10.03
C ASP A 40 -6.30 0.07 9.23
N ARG A 41 -5.67 1.25 9.39
CA ARG A 41 -6.01 2.45 8.62
C ARG A 41 -5.78 2.30 7.12
N ILE A 42 -4.70 1.61 6.74
CA ILE A 42 -4.39 1.33 5.33
C ILE A 42 -5.35 0.28 4.79
N ARG A 43 -5.56 -0.79 5.56
CA ARG A 43 -6.51 -1.86 5.22
C ARG A 43 -7.93 -1.34 5.01
N SER A 44 -8.39 -0.40 5.83
CA SER A 44 -9.71 0.21 5.70
C SER A 44 -9.83 1.03 4.40
N ARG A 45 -8.85 1.90 4.11
CA ARG A 45 -8.86 2.76 2.91
C ARG A 45 -8.77 1.96 1.60
N PHE A 46 -7.92 0.94 1.56
CA PHE A 46 -7.77 0.07 0.39
C PHE A 46 -8.74 -1.11 0.39
N GLY A 47 -9.48 -1.34 1.47
CA GLY A 47 -10.53 -2.35 1.53
C GLY A 47 -11.83 -1.88 0.87
N ASP A 48 -11.97 -0.57 0.63
CA ASP A 48 -13.11 0.04 -0.03
C ASP A 48 -13.14 -0.35 -1.52
N LYS A 49 -14.12 -1.20 -1.87
CA LYS A 49 -14.30 -1.74 -3.22
C LYS A 49 -14.70 -0.70 -4.26
N ASP A 50 -15.25 0.44 -3.82
CA ASP A 50 -15.65 1.52 -4.72
C ASP A 50 -14.43 2.36 -5.13
N MET A 51 -13.40 2.43 -4.27
CA MET A 51 -12.22 3.27 -4.46
C MET A 51 -10.96 2.53 -4.86
N SER A 52 -10.89 1.21 -4.63
CA SER A 52 -9.63 0.49 -4.72
C SER A 52 -9.79 -0.95 -5.20
N ARG A 53 -8.69 -1.48 -5.74
CA ARG A 53 -8.59 -2.85 -6.24
C ARG A 53 -7.28 -3.46 -5.79
N PHE A 54 -7.35 -4.71 -5.35
CA PHE A 54 -6.17 -5.52 -5.04
C PHE A 54 -5.80 -6.39 -6.23
N ILE A 55 -4.51 -6.40 -6.55
CA ILE A 55 -3.95 -7.24 -7.59
C ILE A 55 -2.81 -8.04 -6.95
N LEU A 56 -2.94 -9.37 -6.97
CA LEU A 56 -1.86 -10.26 -6.59
C LEU A 56 -0.88 -10.35 -7.75
N ASP A 57 0.37 -9.92 -7.52
CA ASP A 57 1.44 -10.16 -8.47
C ASP A 57 1.98 -11.58 -8.29
N SER A 58 1.53 -12.48 -9.17
CA SER A 58 1.97 -13.88 -9.21
C SER A 58 3.11 -14.12 -10.20
N ALA A 59 3.77 -13.07 -10.68
CA ALA A 59 4.79 -13.21 -11.70
C ALA A 59 6.07 -13.88 -11.16
N PRO A 60 6.80 -14.63 -11.99
CA PRO A 60 8.06 -15.26 -11.59
C PRO A 60 9.18 -14.22 -11.42
N ASP A 61 10.28 -14.63 -10.77
CA ASP A 61 11.46 -13.77 -10.66
C ASP A 61 12.12 -13.56 -12.03
N PHE A 62 11.97 -12.35 -12.57
CA PHE A 62 12.54 -11.96 -13.87
C PHE A 62 14.03 -11.59 -13.82
N ARG A 63 14.68 -11.58 -12.65
CA ARG A 63 16.13 -11.30 -12.56
C ARG A 63 16.97 -12.44 -13.12
N LYS A 64 16.45 -13.66 -13.08
CA LYS A 64 17.04 -14.82 -13.74
C LYS A 64 16.59 -14.80 -15.19
N GLY A 65 17.25 -13.96 -15.99
CA GLY A 65 17.25 -14.14 -17.44
C GLY A 65 17.61 -15.60 -17.74
N LYS A 66 16.98 -16.16 -18.78
CA LYS A 66 17.22 -17.53 -19.27
C LYS A 66 18.69 -17.94 -19.20
#